data_AF-A0A8S3QKS3-F1
#
_entry.id   AF-A0A8S3QKS3-F1
#
_cell.length_a   1.000
_cell.length_b   1.000
_cell.length_c   1.000
_cell.angle_alpha   90.00
_cell.angle_beta   90.00
_cell.angle_gamma   90.00
#
_symmetry.space_group_name_H-M   'P 1'
#
loop_
_entity.id
_entity.type
_entity.pdbx_description
1 polymer ?
#
loop_
_entity_poly.entity_id
_entity_poly.type
_entity_poly.pdbx_seq_one_letter_code
_entity_poly.pdbx_strand_id
1 'polypeptide(L)'
;MFKSSRSEMILSRRVIRVTDEFEMYKVQVKNLSYGGTSSLKARVSAAVLQKNEEKSRPVLVGHNIHSYDVPVLRNVLREFNLLSSFDNLIYGCIDTLKIAKREIPKADVQNYKQQTLVQKFLEIVYDAHNSEEDVRSLYKLFHLKLKQTCSGKDLFPFNYLSIVEGFSSVIVKKVISKDTARKLSCTGLSLHHLELAYKRNNDDGVKSIMQEHGLKGKTANVFKKFFSEKEE
;
A
#
# COMPACT_ATOMS: atom_id res chain seq x y z
N MET A 1 36.06 4.81 -22.98
CA MET A 1 36.26 5.32 -21.61
C MET A 1 34.90 5.72 -21.05
N PHE A 2 34.25 4.82 -20.31
CA PHE A 2 32.87 5.01 -19.82
C PHE A 2 32.86 5.97 -18.61
N LYS A 3 32.16 7.10 -18.72
CA LYS A 3 31.81 7.94 -17.57
C LYS A 3 30.45 7.48 -17.02
N SER A 4 30.52 6.86 -15.85
CA SER A 4 29.40 6.47 -14.98
C SER A 4 28.63 7.72 -14.53
N SER A 5 27.39 7.88 -15.00
CA SER A 5 26.45 8.88 -14.46
C SER A 5 25.61 8.20 -13.37
N ARG A 6 25.91 8.50 -12.10
CA ARG A 6 25.15 8.02 -10.94
C ARG A 6 23.83 8.80 -10.86
N SER A 7 22.72 8.09 -11.06
CA SER A 7 21.38 8.60 -10.77
C SER A 7 21.13 8.53 -9.25
N GLU A 8 21.00 9.68 -8.60
CA GLU A 8 20.59 9.78 -7.18
C GLU A 8 19.09 9.47 -7.04
N MET A 9 18.73 8.61 -6.09
CA MET A 9 17.37 8.11 -5.90
C MET A 9 16.79 8.59 -4.56
N ILE A 10 15.89 9.57 -4.61
CA ILE A 10 15.20 10.13 -3.44
C ILE A 10 14.01 9.23 -3.08
N LEU A 11 14.11 8.46 -1.99
CA LEU A 11 12.99 7.71 -1.42
C LEU A 11 12.04 8.71 -0.71
N SER A 12 10.78 8.80 -1.12
CA SER A 12 9.72 9.47 -0.34
C SER A 12 9.47 8.67 0.95
N ARG A 13 9.39 9.39 2.09
CA ARG A 13 9.48 8.86 3.46
C ARG A 13 8.18 9.08 4.23
N ARG A 14 7.04 8.56 3.75
CA ARG A 14 5.72 8.80 4.39
C ARG A 14 5.03 7.51 4.81
N VAL A 15 5.39 7.01 5.99
CA VAL A 15 4.85 5.77 6.54
C VAL A 15 4.68 5.89 8.06
N ILE A 16 3.47 5.67 8.54
CA ILE A 16 3.06 5.68 9.96
C ILE A 16 2.62 4.27 10.36
N ARG A 17 3.00 3.82 11.56
CA ARG A 17 2.42 2.65 12.25
C ARG A 17 1.20 3.10 13.07
N VAL A 18 0.07 2.42 12.95
CA VAL A 18 -1.08 2.60 13.87
C VAL A 18 -1.32 1.32 14.64
N THR A 19 -1.16 1.39 15.96
CA THR A 19 -1.60 0.41 16.97
C THR A 19 -2.42 1.18 18.01
N ASP A 20 -3.37 0.51 18.68
CA ASP A 20 -4.32 1.14 19.61
C ASP A 20 -3.69 1.68 20.91
N GLU A 21 -2.42 1.37 21.14
CA GLU A 21 -1.60 2.04 22.16
C GLU A 21 -0.36 2.69 21.52
N PHE A 22 -0.03 3.84 22.09
CA PHE A 22 0.84 4.88 21.59
C PHE A 22 2.30 4.41 21.49
N GLU A 23 2.78 3.95 20.33
CA GLU A 23 4.22 3.95 20.03
C GLU A 23 4.56 4.28 18.58
N MET A 24 5.08 5.49 18.40
CA MET A 24 5.59 6.01 17.14
C MET A 24 6.97 5.39 16.84
N TYR A 25 7.01 4.32 16.07
CA TYR A 25 8.28 3.76 15.60
C TYR A 25 8.85 4.58 14.44
N LYS A 26 9.92 5.32 14.75
CA LYS A 26 10.79 6.01 13.79
C LYS A 26 11.41 4.98 12.83
N VAL A 27 10.94 4.90 11.59
CA VAL A 27 11.86 4.59 10.48
C VAL A 27 12.56 5.89 10.11
N GLN A 28 13.49 6.33 10.96
CA GLN A 28 14.41 7.38 10.58
C GLN A 28 15.36 6.80 9.53
N VAL A 29 15.10 7.10 8.27
CA VAL A 29 16.13 7.05 7.21
C VAL A 29 17.07 8.26 7.37
N LYS A 30 17.48 8.62 8.61
CA LYS A 30 18.54 9.62 8.80
C LYS A 30 19.83 9.00 8.27
N ASN A 31 20.49 9.68 7.34
CA ASN A 31 21.71 9.26 6.64
C ASN A 31 21.48 8.17 5.58
N LEU A 32 21.10 8.61 4.37
CA LEU A 32 21.32 7.88 3.11
C LEU A 32 22.63 8.30 2.42
N SER A 33 23.45 9.11 3.10
CA SER A 33 24.87 9.26 2.78
C SER A 33 25.70 8.54 3.86
N TYR A 34 26.64 7.72 3.39
CA TYR A 34 27.68 7.00 4.14
C TYR A 34 27.23 5.87 5.09
N GLY A 35 27.19 4.65 4.54
CA GLY A 35 27.18 3.39 5.30
C GLY A 35 26.75 2.21 4.44
N GLY A 36 27.62 1.21 4.26
CA GLY A 36 27.38 0.05 3.39
C GLY A 36 26.11 -0.78 3.70
N THR A 37 25.80 -1.68 2.77
CA THR A 37 24.62 -2.56 2.65
C THR A 37 24.18 -3.31 3.91
N SER A 38 25.11 -3.59 4.82
CA SER A 38 24.84 -4.23 6.12
C SER A 38 24.07 -3.34 7.11
N SER A 39 24.24 -2.01 7.02
CA SER A 39 23.62 -1.06 7.95
C SER A 39 22.14 -0.82 7.68
N LEU A 40 21.68 -0.90 6.42
CA LEU A 40 20.27 -0.75 6.07
C LEU A 40 19.46 -1.99 6.47
N LYS A 41 20.00 -3.20 6.25
CA LYS A 41 19.43 -4.45 6.80
C LYS A 41 19.33 -4.36 8.31
N ALA A 42 20.41 -4.01 9.00
CA ALA A 42 20.40 -3.90 10.46
C ALA A 42 19.42 -2.83 10.98
N ARG A 43 19.20 -1.72 10.26
CA ARG A 43 18.32 -0.62 10.70
C ARG A 43 16.85 -0.84 10.36
N VAL A 44 16.54 -1.39 9.18
CA VAL A 44 15.18 -1.82 8.84
C VAL A 44 14.81 -2.98 9.74
N SER A 45 15.66 -4.00 9.88
CA SER A 45 15.46 -5.10 10.81
C SER A 45 15.41 -4.63 12.26
N ALA A 46 16.25 -3.72 12.75
CA ALA A 46 16.15 -3.24 14.14
C ALA A 46 14.88 -2.41 14.37
N ALA A 47 14.52 -1.47 13.49
CA ALA A 47 13.30 -0.67 13.65
C ALA A 47 12.01 -1.50 13.54
N VAL A 48 12.06 -2.61 12.79
CA VAL A 48 10.98 -3.58 12.60
C VAL A 48 10.94 -4.65 13.71
N LEU A 49 12.09 -5.12 14.19
CA LEU A 49 12.22 -6.24 15.13
C LEU A 49 12.39 -5.80 16.59
N GLN A 50 12.73 -4.55 16.91
CA GLN A 50 12.94 -4.09 18.30
C GLN A 50 11.65 -3.97 19.13
N LYS A 51 10.46 -4.28 18.59
CA LYS A 51 9.23 -4.24 19.39
C LYS A 51 8.20 -5.27 18.93
N ASN A 52 8.59 -6.54 19.01
CA ASN A 52 7.73 -7.70 18.79
C ASN A 52 7.33 -8.40 20.12
N GLU A 53 7.25 -7.64 21.21
CA GLU A 53 6.65 -8.15 22.46
C GLU A 53 5.12 -7.91 22.53
N GLU A 54 4.53 -7.21 21.55
CA GLU A 54 3.08 -7.02 21.46
C GLU A 54 2.46 -7.74 20.24
N LYS A 55 1.42 -8.53 20.51
CA LYS A 55 0.80 -9.56 19.65
C LYS A 55 0.15 -9.09 18.33
N SER A 56 0.32 -7.84 17.88
CA SER A 56 -0.41 -7.31 16.70
C SER A 56 0.50 -6.80 15.57
N ARG A 57 0.17 -7.22 14.34
CA ARG A 57 0.84 -6.77 13.11
C ARG A 57 0.46 -5.32 12.80
N PRO A 58 1.42 -4.39 12.60
CA PRO A 58 1.10 -2.98 12.36
C PRO A 58 0.50 -2.66 10.99
N VAL A 59 -0.27 -1.56 10.91
CA VAL A 59 -0.78 -0.99 9.65
C VAL A 59 0.06 0.21 9.20
N LEU A 60 0.40 0.24 7.91
CA LEU A 60 1.17 1.27 7.23
C LEU A 60 0.28 2.41 6.74
N VAL A 61 0.29 3.57 7.37
CA VAL A 61 -0.52 4.72 6.95
C VAL A 61 0.36 5.75 6.26
N GLY A 62 -0.03 6.18 5.06
CA GLY A 62 0.70 7.20 4.33
C GLY A 62 -0.22 8.02 3.44
N HIS A 63 0.26 9.18 2.99
CA HIS A 63 -0.50 10.06 2.11
C HIS A 63 -0.07 9.84 0.65
N ASN A 64 -0.96 9.28 -0.16
CA ASN A 64 -0.66 8.77 -1.50
C ASN A 64 0.29 7.56 -1.51
N ILE A 65 0.33 6.83 -0.39
CA ILE A 65 1.29 5.74 -0.14
C ILE A 65 1.18 4.61 -1.18
N HIS A 66 -0.04 4.36 -1.68
CA HIS A 66 -0.28 3.33 -2.66
C HIS A 66 0.53 3.58 -3.95
N SER A 67 0.62 4.84 -4.40
CA SER A 67 1.24 5.17 -5.69
C SER A 67 2.70 5.60 -5.56
N TYR A 68 3.15 5.99 -4.37
CA TYR A 68 4.48 6.57 -4.14
C TYR A 68 5.34 5.69 -3.24
N ASP A 69 5.04 5.64 -1.94
CA ASP A 69 5.95 5.01 -0.99
C ASP A 69 5.98 3.48 -1.08
N VAL A 70 4.84 2.80 -1.33
CA VAL A 70 4.83 1.32 -1.43
C VAL A 70 5.66 0.79 -2.60
N PRO A 71 5.53 1.28 -3.85
CA PRO A 71 6.39 0.82 -4.95
C PRO A 71 7.89 1.01 -4.67
N VAL A 72 8.24 2.15 -4.09
CA VAL A 72 9.61 2.50 -3.74
C VAL A 72 10.15 1.57 -2.64
N LEU A 73 9.39 1.40 -1.55
CA LEU A 73 9.74 0.52 -0.44
C LEU A 73 9.85 -0.94 -0.88
N ARG A 74 8.92 -1.42 -1.72
CA ARG A 74 8.98 -2.77 -2.30
C ARG A 74 10.28 -3.00 -3.05
N ASN A 75 10.68 -2.05 -3.90
CA ASN A 75 11.89 -2.20 -4.72
C ASN A 75 13.14 -2.31 -3.86
N VAL A 76 13.26 -1.47 -2.84
CA VAL A 76 14.35 -1.54 -1.86
C VAL A 76 14.31 -2.86 -1.10
N LEU A 77 13.17 -3.25 -0.53
CA LEU A 77 13.06 -4.51 0.20
C LEU A 77 13.38 -5.74 -0.66
N ARG A 78 13.02 -5.71 -1.94
CA ARG A 78 13.36 -6.77 -2.91
C ARG A 78 14.87 -6.82 -3.17
N GLU A 79 15.51 -5.68 -3.38
CA GLU A 79 16.97 -5.59 -3.57
C GLU A 79 17.74 -6.19 -2.39
N PHE A 80 17.22 -6.04 -1.18
CA PHE A 80 17.85 -6.57 0.05
C PHE A 80 17.32 -7.95 0.49
N ASN A 81 16.47 -8.61 -0.29
CA ASN A 81 15.81 -9.89 0.07
C ASN A 81 15.05 -9.84 1.40
N LEU A 82 14.47 -8.68 1.75
CA LEU A 82 13.67 -8.45 2.96
C LEU A 82 12.16 -8.41 2.70
N LEU A 83 11.73 -8.52 1.44
CA LEU A 83 10.34 -8.31 1.05
C LEU A 83 9.36 -9.26 1.78
N SER A 84 9.67 -10.55 1.84
CA SER A 84 8.81 -11.54 2.52
C SER A 84 8.76 -11.31 4.03
N SER A 85 9.90 -11.08 4.67
CA SER A 85 9.96 -10.79 6.11
C SER A 85 9.18 -9.53 6.48
N PHE A 86 9.22 -8.49 5.63
CA PHE A 86 8.48 -7.26 5.84
C PHE A 86 6.98 -7.42 5.62
N ASP A 87 6.57 -8.14 4.57
CA ASP A 87 5.14 -8.44 4.29
C ASP A 87 4.49 -9.23 5.43
N ASN A 88 5.22 -10.17 6.02
CA ASN A 88 4.77 -10.94 7.20
C ASN A 88 4.65 -10.06 8.45
N LEU A 89 5.47 -9.01 8.58
CA LEU A 89 5.43 -8.11 9.72
C LEU A 89 4.17 -7.25 9.72
N ILE A 90 3.82 -6.62 8.59
CA ILE A 90 2.75 -5.63 8.55
C ILE A 90 1.41 -6.25 8.19
N TYR A 91 0.32 -5.76 8.75
CA TYR A 91 -1.03 -6.23 8.46
C TYR A 91 -1.52 -5.74 7.09
N GLY A 92 -1.18 -4.51 6.73
CA GLY A 92 -1.56 -3.88 5.47
C GLY A 92 -1.22 -2.40 5.44
N CYS A 93 -1.80 -1.68 4.49
CA CYS A 93 -1.55 -0.27 4.24
C CYS A 93 -2.85 0.53 4.10
N ILE A 94 -2.81 1.81 4.46
CA ILE A 94 -3.91 2.78 4.30
C ILE A 94 -3.39 3.99 3.55
N ASP A 95 -4.09 4.35 2.46
CA ASP A 95 -3.81 5.57 1.70
C ASP A 95 -4.75 6.70 2.10
N THR A 96 -4.25 7.61 2.93
CA THR A 96 -5.03 8.75 3.45
C THR A 96 -5.48 9.73 2.37
N LEU A 97 -4.84 9.75 1.19
CA LEU A 97 -5.30 10.58 0.07
C LEU A 97 -6.65 10.08 -0.47
N LYS A 98 -6.86 8.75 -0.49
CA LYS A 98 -8.13 8.16 -0.93
C LYS A 98 -9.25 8.49 0.06
N ILE A 99 -8.96 8.40 1.36
CA ILE A 99 -9.91 8.77 2.42
C ILE A 99 -10.24 10.26 2.33
N ALA A 100 -9.22 11.13 2.23
CA ALA A 100 -9.43 12.58 2.13
C ALA A 100 -10.31 12.96 0.94
N LYS A 101 -10.10 12.35 -0.24
CA LYS A 101 -10.93 12.60 -1.44
C LYS A 101 -12.37 12.14 -1.31
N ARG A 102 -12.64 11.13 -0.48
CA ARG A 102 -13.98 10.60 -0.25
C ARG A 102 -14.77 11.47 0.73
N GLU A 103 -14.10 11.90 1.80
CA GLU A 103 -14.76 12.50 2.97
C GLU A 103 -14.75 14.03 2.97
N ILE A 104 -13.81 14.64 2.28
CA ILE A 104 -13.67 16.10 2.24
C ILE A 104 -14.19 16.61 0.89
N PRO A 105 -15.26 17.41 0.87
CA PRO A 105 -15.76 18.01 -0.36
C PRO A 105 -14.68 18.84 -1.07
N LYS A 106 -14.64 18.73 -2.40
CA LYS A 106 -13.67 19.49 -3.21
C LYS A 106 -13.82 21.01 -3.07
N ALA A 107 -15.02 21.48 -2.75
CA ALA A 107 -15.31 22.89 -2.51
C ALA A 107 -14.59 23.44 -1.26
N ASP A 108 -14.30 22.60 -0.27
CA ASP A 108 -13.71 23.02 1.01
C ASP A 108 -12.18 23.14 0.95
N VAL A 109 -11.55 22.57 -0.09
CA VAL A 109 -10.10 22.46 -0.21
C VAL A 109 -9.60 22.75 -1.63
N GLN A 110 -8.63 23.65 -1.74
CA GLN A 110 -7.98 23.98 -3.02
C GLN A 110 -7.37 22.74 -3.69
N ASN A 111 -6.77 21.85 -2.91
CA ASN A 111 -6.21 20.58 -3.35
C ASN A 111 -6.12 19.59 -2.17
N TYR A 112 -5.86 18.32 -2.47
CA TYR A 112 -5.75 17.27 -1.45
C TYR A 112 -4.32 16.95 -1.05
N LYS A 113 -3.35 17.85 -1.27
CA LYS A 113 -1.98 17.64 -0.77
C LYS A 113 -2.01 17.69 0.75
N GLN A 114 -1.17 16.87 1.38
CA GLN A 114 -1.04 16.79 2.84
C GLN A 114 -0.90 18.17 3.50
N GLN A 115 0.01 19.03 3.02
CA GLN A 115 0.19 20.39 3.57
C GLN A 115 -1.10 21.20 3.56
N THR A 116 -1.85 21.18 2.44
CA THR A 116 -3.11 21.90 2.32
C THR A 116 -4.15 21.37 3.30
N LEU A 117 -4.24 20.05 3.49
CA LEU A 117 -5.16 19.44 4.44
C LEU A 117 -4.76 19.74 5.89
N VAL A 118 -3.48 19.65 6.23
CA VAL A 118 -2.96 19.96 7.57
C VAL A 118 -3.20 21.43 7.90
N GLN A 119 -2.89 22.34 6.98
CA GLN A 119 -3.14 23.77 7.18
C GLN A 119 -4.63 24.07 7.35
N LYS A 120 -5.50 23.47 6.53
CA LYS A 120 -6.94 23.75 6.56
C LYS A 120 -7.63 23.22 7.82
N PHE A 121 -7.27 22.03 8.29
CA PHE A 121 -7.99 21.34 9.35
C PHE A 121 -7.30 21.38 10.71
N LEU A 122 -5.99 21.60 10.75
CA LEU A 122 -5.21 21.67 11.99
C LEU A 122 -4.58 23.04 12.22
N GLU A 123 -4.71 23.98 11.27
CA GLU A 123 -4.11 25.32 11.33
C GLU A 123 -2.58 25.30 11.53
N ILE A 124 -1.95 24.20 11.11
CA ILE A 124 -0.50 23.99 11.20
C ILE A 124 0.13 24.24 9.83
N VAL A 125 1.15 25.08 9.79
CA VAL A 125 2.08 25.19 8.67
C VAL A 125 3.40 24.54 9.07
N TYR A 126 3.94 23.70 8.21
CA TYR A 126 5.17 22.97 8.49
C TYR A 126 6.00 22.81 7.21
N ASP A 127 7.31 22.62 7.37
CA ASP A 127 8.21 22.36 6.26
C ASP A 127 8.05 20.92 5.76
N ALA A 128 7.40 20.74 4.60
CA ALA A 128 7.23 19.43 3.98
C ALA A 128 8.49 18.89 3.28
N HIS A 129 9.61 19.62 3.31
CA HIS A 129 10.91 19.06 2.99
C HIS A 129 11.54 18.34 4.19
N ASN A 130 10.99 18.51 5.40
CA ASN A 130 11.36 17.75 6.58
C ASN A 130 10.47 16.52 6.73
N SER A 131 11.03 15.34 6.45
CA SER A 131 10.30 14.06 6.54
C SER A 131 9.75 13.75 7.92
N GLU A 132 10.38 14.22 8.99
CA GLU A 132 9.92 14.00 10.37
C GLU A 132 8.65 14.81 10.66
N GLU A 133 8.63 16.07 10.22
CA GLU A 133 7.45 16.94 10.33
C GLU A 133 6.32 16.50 9.40
N ASP A 134 6.64 15.99 8.21
CA ASP A 134 5.68 15.37 7.30
C ASP A 134 4.96 14.19 7.97
N VAL A 135 5.69 13.28 8.63
CA VAL A 135 5.11 12.12 9.31
C VAL A 135 4.30 12.55 10.53
N ARG A 136 4.82 13.46 11.36
CA ARG A 136 4.12 13.97 12.55
C ARG A 136 2.82 14.70 12.17
N SER A 137 2.85 15.51 11.12
CA SER A 137 1.68 16.24 10.64
C SER A 137 0.65 15.31 10.03
N LEU A 138 1.08 14.30 9.26
CA LEU A 138 0.17 13.28 8.74
C LEU A 138 -0.49 12.47 9.87
N TYR A 139 0.25 12.13 10.92
CA TYR A 139 -0.30 11.42 12.08
C TYR A 139 -1.43 12.21 12.73
N LYS A 140 -1.20 13.51 12.98
CA LYS A 140 -2.22 14.41 13.54
C LYS A 140 -3.44 14.50 12.62
N LEU A 141 -3.22 14.69 11.31
CA LEU A 141 -4.31 14.79 10.34
C LEU A 141 -5.14 13.50 10.32
N PHE A 142 -4.47 12.35 10.29
CA PHE A 142 -5.14 11.06 10.27
C PHE A 142 -5.96 10.86 11.55
N HIS A 143 -5.36 11.01 12.73
CA HIS A 143 -6.05 10.73 13.99
C HIS A 143 -7.19 11.70 14.31
N LEU A 144 -7.02 12.98 14.01
CA LEU A 144 -8.01 14.00 14.36
C LEU A 144 -9.13 14.12 13.33
N LYS A 145 -8.87 13.79 12.05
CA LYS A 145 -9.80 14.10 10.96
C LYS A 145 -10.21 12.92 10.07
N LEU A 146 -9.35 11.92 9.87
CA LEU A 146 -9.60 10.84 8.89
C LEU A 146 -9.82 9.46 9.51
N LYS A 147 -9.37 9.20 10.74
CA LYS A 147 -9.45 7.89 11.39
C LYS A 147 -10.91 7.49 11.63
N GLN A 148 -11.76 8.44 12.01
CA GLN A 148 -13.18 8.24 12.28
C GLN A 148 -13.99 7.81 11.05
N THR A 149 -13.51 8.09 9.85
CA THR A 149 -14.14 7.72 8.57
C THR A 149 -13.42 6.57 7.87
N CYS A 150 -12.35 6.06 8.48
CA CYS A 150 -11.59 4.93 7.98
C CYS A 150 -12.35 3.63 8.25
N SER A 151 -12.37 2.73 7.27
CA SER A 151 -13.01 1.42 7.38
C SER A 151 -12.08 0.31 6.89
N GLY A 152 -12.46 -0.96 7.10
CA GLY A 152 -11.69 -2.10 6.58
C GLY A 152 -11.49 -2.07 5.05
N LYS A 153 -12.33 -1.34 4.31
CA LYS A 153 -12.21 -1.17 2.85
C LYS A 153 -11.06 -0.23 2.43
N ASP A 154 -10.55 0.56 3.36
CA ASP A 154 -9.41 1.46 3.12
C ASP A 154 -8.06 0.75 3.27
N LEU A 155 -8.07 -0.44 3.87
CA LEU A 155 -6.92 -1.30 4.00
C LEU A 155 -6.64 -2.01 2.68
N PHE A 156 -5.39 -2.00 2.25
CA PHE A 156 -4.92 -2.79 1.12
C PHE A 156 -3.64 -3.54 1.49
N PRO A 157 -3.38 -4.72 0.91
CA PRO A 157 -2.19 -5.50 1.24
C PRO A 157 -0.93 -4.84 0.69
N PHE A 158 0.18 -4.93 1.43
CA PHE A 158 1.45 -4.36 0.99
C PHE A 158 1.98 -5.02 -0.29
N ASN A 159 1.83 -6.34 -0.39
CA ASN A 159 2.19 -7.12 -1.56
C ASN A 159 1.25 -6.96 -2.77
N TYR A 160 0.34 -5.98 -2.79
CA TYR A 160 -0.62 -5.80 -3.90
C TYR A 160 0.07 -5.75 -5.28
N LEU A 161 1.28 -5.20 -5.40
CA LEU A 161 2.04 -5.17 -6.66
C LEU A 161 2.39 -6.56 -7.16
N SER A 162 2.78 -7.47 -6.26
CA SER A 162 3.05 -8.87 -6.61
C SER A 162 1.77 -9.59 -7.03
N ILE A 163 0.63 -9.25 -6.40
CA ILE A 163 -0.67 -9.78 -6.82
C ILE A 163 -1.04 -9.28 -8.23
N VAL A 164 -0.80 -7.99 -8.53
CA VAL A 164 -1.00 -7.41 -9.87
C VAL A 164 -0.12 -8.13 -10.91
N GLU A 165 1.14 -8.41 -10.57
CA GLU A 165 2.05 -9.18 -11.43
C GLU A 165 1.48 -10.58 -11.72
N GLY A 166 0.81 -11.23 -10.76
CA GLY A 166 0.10 -12.50 -10.96
C GLY A 166 -1.06 -12.45 -11.96
N PHE A 167 -1.61 -11.26 -12.25
CA PHE A 167 -2.64 -11.07 -13.29
C PHE A 167 -2.05 -10.81 -14.69
N SER A 168 -0.72 -10.84 -14.88
CA SER A 168 -0.10 -10.46 -16.16
C SER A 168 -0.64 -11.24 -17.36
N SER A 169 -0.87 -12.54 -17.21
CA SER A 169 -1.40 -13.41 -18.27
C SER A 169 -2.79 -12.97 -18.76
N VAL A 170 -3.70 -12.63 -17.84
CA VAL A 170 -5.06 -12.18 -18.16
C VAL A 170 -5.09 -10.73 -18.66
N ILE A 171 -4.15 -9.89 -18.22
CA ILE A 171 -4.00 -8.51 -18.71
C ILE A 171 -3.52 -8.53 -20.17
N VAL A 172 -2.50 -9.34 -20.49
CA VAL A 172 -1.97 -9.46 -21.87
C VAL A 172 -3.03 -10.00 -22.82
N LYS A 173 -3.83 -10.97 -22.37
CA LYS A 173 -4.98 -11.50 -23.13
C LYS A 173 -6.18 -10.55 -23.19
N LYS A 174 -6.09 -9.34 -22.63
CA LYS A 174 -7.15 -8.33 -22.58
C LYS A 174 -8.47 -8.82 -21.93
N VAL A 175 -8.36 -9.82 -21.06
CA VAL A 175 -9.47 -10.33 -20.25
C VAL A 175 -9.88 -9.23 -19.26
N ILE A 176 -8.91 -8.59 -18.61
CA ILE A 176 -9.14 -7.43 -17.76
C ILE A 176 -8.11 -6.32 -18.02
N SER A 177 -8.46 -5.08 -17.69
CA SER A 177 -7.52 -3.96 -17.71
C SER A 177 -6.56 -4.02 -16.51
N LYS A 178 -5.41 -3.33 -16.64
CA LYS A 178 -4.45 -3.15 -15.54
C LYS A 178 -5.08 -2.49 -14.31
N ASP A 179 -6.03 -1.58 -14.50
CA ASP A 179 -6.74 -0.94 -13.40
C ASP A 179 -7.70 -1.88 -12.68
N THR A 180 -8.36 -2.78 -13.41
CA THR A 180 -9.19 -3.84 -12.80
C THR A 180 -8.31 -4.80 -11.99
N ALA A 181 -7.16 -5.22 -12.53
CA ALA A 181 -6.20 -6.06 -11.80
C ALA A 181 -5.70 -5.38 -10.52
N ARG A 182 -5.43 -4.06 -10.58
CA ARG A 182 -5.05 -3.27 -9.41
C ARG A 182 -6.16 -3.19 -8.36
N LYS A 183 -7.42 -3.02 -8.78
CA LYS A 183 -8.57 -3.02 -7.85
C LYS A 183 -8.70 -4.35 -7.14
N LEU A 184 -8.63 -5.46 -7.87
CA LEU A 184 -8.62 -6.83 -7.32
C LEU A 184 -7.47 -7.04 -6.33
N SER A 185 -6.28 -6.61 -6.71
CA SER A 185 -5.08 -6.77 -5.88
C SER A 185 -5.15 -5.95 -4.59
N CYS A 186 -5.78 -4.77 -4.63
CA CYS A 186 -6.01 -3.97 -3.42
C CYS A 186 -6.94 -4.66 -2.41
N THR A 187 -7.76 -5.64 -2.82
CA THR A 187 -8.60 -6.42 -1.90
C THR A 187 -7.91 -7.70 -1.42
N GLY A 188 -6.66 -7.97 -1.84
CA GLY A 188 -5.96 -9.22 -1.57
C GLY A 188 -6.37 -10.38 -2.47
N LEU A 189 -7.22 -10.14 -3.48
CA LEU A 189 -7.71 -11.20 -4.35
C LEU A 189 -6.72 -11.45 -5.50
N SER A 190 -6.11 -12.64 -5.52
CA SER A 190 -5.16 -13.08 -6.55
C SER A 190 -5.84 -13.89 -7.64
N LEU A 191 -5.17 -14.05 -8.79
CA LEU A 191 -5.63 -14.94 -9.85
C LEU A 191 -5.78 -16.40 -9.35
N HIS A 192 -4.87 -16.84 -8.47
CA HIS A 192 -4.94 -18.17 -7.87
C HIS A 192 -6.19 -18.36 -7.01
N HIS A 193 -6.59 -17.36 -6.24
CA HIS A 193 -7.85 -17.41 -5.47
C HIS A 193 -9.06 -17.57 -6.39
N LEU A 194 -9.08 -16.85 -7.52
CA LEU A 194 -10.14 -16.98 -8.53
C LEU A 194 -10.16 -18.36 -9.19
N GLU A 195 -8.98 -18.91 -9.53
CA GLU A 195 -8.85 -20.27 -10.07
C GLU A 195 -9.33 -21.32 -9.08
N LEU A 196 -8.97 -21.20 -7.79
CA LEU A 196 -9.46 -22.11 -6.75
C LEU A 196 -10.97 -22.01 -6.55
N ALA A 197 -11.52 -20.79 -6.58
CA ALA A 197 -12.97 -20.59 -6.48
C ALA A 197 -13.71 -21.23 -7.66
N TYR A 198 -13.15 -21.09 -8.88
CA TYR A 198 -13.68 -21.74 -10.07
C TYR A 198 -13.63 -23.27 -9.95
N LYS A 199 -12.51 -23.85 -9.53
CA LYS A 199 -12.41 -25.31 -9.35
C LYS A 199 -13.37 -25.87 -8.30
N ARG A 200 -13.75 -25.07 -7.30
CA ARG A 200 -14.63 -25.51 -6.20
C ARG A 200 -16.10 -25.47 -6.57
N ASN A 201 -16.55 -24.43 -7.26
CA ASN A 201 -17.97 -24.23 -7.54
C ASN A 201 -18.21 -23.45 -8.85
N ASN A 202 -17.34 -23.66 -9.84
CA ASN A 202 -17.36 -23.05 -11.16
C ASN A 202 -17.67 -21.55 -11.10
N ASP A 203 -18.68 -21.12 -11.84
CA ASP A 203 -19.12 -19.74 -11.95
C ASP A 203 -19.54 -19.12 -10.62
N ASP A 204 -20.24 -19.88 -9.79
CA ASP A 204 -20.83 -19.37 -8.56
C ASP A 204 -19.76 -19.17 -7.47
N GLY A 205 -18.70 -19.98 -7.49
CA GLY A 205 -17.51 -19.75 -6.68
C GLY A 205 -16.84 -18.41 -7.01
N VAL A 206 -16.62 -18.12 -8.30
CA VAL A 206 -16.01 -16.86 -8.74
C VAL A 206 -16.91 -15.66 -8.42
N LYS A 207 -18.23 -15.78 -8.59
CA LYS A 207 -19.16 -14.70 -8.23
C LYS A 207 -19.16 -14.42 -6.73
N SER A 208 -19.21 -15.45 -5.88
CA SER A 208 -19.25 -15.31 -4.42
C SER A 208 -18.02 -14.55 -3.92
N ILE A 209 -16.82 -15.03 -4.28
CA ILE A 209 -15.57 -14.42 -3.80
C ILE A 209 -15.42 -12.97 -4.30
N MET A 210 -15.85 -12.67 -5.53
CA MET A 210 -15.78 -11.30 -6.04
C MET A 210 -16.77 -10.36 -5.35
N GLN A 211 -17.97 -10.84 -5.00
CA GLN A 211 -18.95 -10.07 -4.24
C GLN A 211 -18.50 -9.81 -2.81
N GLU A 212 -17.90 -10.80 -2.15
CA GLU A 212 -17.29 -10.67 -0.81
C GLU A 212 -16.22 -9.57 -0.78
N HIS A 213 -15.44 -9.46 -1.87
CA HIS A 213 -14.45 -8.40 -2.05
C HIS A 213 -15.03 -7.09 -2.65
N GLY A 214 -16.35 -6.94 -2.71
CA GLY A 214 -17.05 -5.71 -3.10
C GLY A 214 -16.99 -5.36 -4.58
N LEU A 215 -16.75 -6.35 -5.45
CA LEU A 215 -16.62 -6.17 -6.90
C LEU A 215 -17.90 -6.54 -7.65
N LYS A 216 -18.14 -5.88 -8.79
CA LYS A 216 -19.34 -6.07 -9.60
C LYS A 216 -19.31 -7.41 -10.34
N GLY A 217 -20.47 -8.05 -10.48
CA GLY A 217 -20.63 -9.35 -11.17
C GLY A 217 -20.19 -9.36 -12.65
N LYS A 218 -20.15 -8.21 -13.34
CA LYS A 218 -19.65 -8.13 -14.73
C LYS A 218 -18.21 -8.62 -14.85
N THR A 219 -17.36 -8.37 -13.86
CA THR A 219 -15.96 -8.82 -13.88
C THR A 219 -15.85 -10.34 -13.65
N ALA A 220 -16.77 -10.94 -12.89
CA ALA A 220 -16.82 -12.39 -12.68
C ALA A 220 -17.10 -13.16 -13.99
N ASN A 221 -17.99 -12.64 -14.83
CA ASN A 221 -18.31 -13.26 -16.13
C ASN A 221 -17.09 -13.34 -17.07
N VAL A 222 -16.16 -12.39 -16.96
CA VAL A 222 -14.98 -12.36 -17.80
C VAL A 222 -13.96 -13.42 -17.36
N PHE A 223 -13.80 -13.62 -16.05
CA PHE A 223 -12.96 -14.70 -15.52
C PHE A 223 -13.55 -16.09 -15.77
N LYS A 224 -14.88 -16.24 -15.72
CA LYS A 224 -15.57 -17.46 -16.15
C LYS A 224 -15.10 -17.90 -17.53
N LYS A 225 -15.25 -17.02 -18.52
CA LYS A 225 -14.92 -17.32 -19.92
C LYS A 225 -13.44 -17.68 -20.05
N PHE A 226 -12.57 -16.95 -19.36
CA PHE A 226 -11.15 -17.21 -19.34
C PHE A 226 -10.78 -18.59 -18.77
N PHE A 227 -11.44 -19.05 -17.71
CA PHE A 227 -11.16 -20.35 -17.11
C PHE A 227 -11.73 -21.52 -17.91
N SER A 228 -12.93 -21.37 -18.48
CA SER A 228 -13.51 -22.41 -19.36
C SER A 228 -12.65 -22.65 -20.61
N GLU A 229 -12.10 -21.59 -21.21
CA GLU A 229 -11.19 -21.68 -22.37
C GLU A 229 -9.79 -22.23 -22.02
N LYS A 230 -9.49 -22.44 -20.73
CA LYS A 230 -8.19 -22.95 -20.26
C LYS A 230 -8.24 -24.45 -19.94
N GLU A 231 -9.43 -25.01 -19.78
CA GLU A 231 -9.66 -26.45 -19.54
C GLU A 231 -9.92 -27.23 -20.85
N GLU A 232 -10.18 -26.53 -21.96
CA GLU A 232 -10.14 -27.04 -23.34
C GLU A 232 -8.72 -27.03 -23.92
#